data_AF-A0A1I5DMI4-F1
#
_entry.id   AF-A0A1I5DMI4-F1
#
_cell.length_a   1.000
_cell.length_b   1.000
_cell.length_c   1.000
_cell.angle_alpha   90.00
_cell.angle_beta   90.00
_cell.angle_gamma   90.00
#
_symmetry.space_group_name_H-M   'P 1'
#
loop_
_entity.id
_entity.type
_entity.pdbx_description
1 polymer ?
#
loop_
_entity_poly.entity_id
_entity_poly.type
_entity_poly.pdbx_seq_one_letter_code
_entity_poly.pdbx_strand_id
1 'polypeptide(L)'
;KAIFDNNLTYLTNDNFSSQFNADWANKLLICIDEVLFNKEELTERIKYLSTTDYNKMEAKGKDKREVEFFGKFILCSNNEDNFIKIDSDETRFWVHKIPGLKTEETQFLERLKAEIPAFLFYLQHRKLKTDHKTRMWFTPEQIRTNALNNLMRNNRNRVEKELASVLLSAMETFDMEEVHLCPMDVLQILNNTRVRTDLTQLRQILKKDWKLKNQDNSRTYQKMVMWQNGLAPIPGKGRYYTIEKSFLLNHFEDFENDETMQE
;
A
#
# COMPACT_ATOMS: atom_id res chain seq x y z
N LYS A 1 26.55 -2.48 -1.52
CA LYS A 1 27.77 -1.64 -1.57
C LYS A 1 28.91 -2.22 -2.41
N ALA A 2 29.29 -3.49 -2.25
CA ALA A 2 30.45 -4.08 -2.94
C ALA A 2 30.44 -4.05 -4.48
N ILE A 3 29.26 -3.97 -5.12
CA ILE A 3 29.14 -3.89 -6.59
C ILE A 3 29.16 -2.42 -7.09
N PHE A 4 28.36 -1.56 -6.47
CA PHE A 4 28.13 -0.19 -6.96
C PHE A 4 29.03 0.85 -6.30
N ASP A 5 29.72 0.48 -5.23
CA ASP A 5 30.62 1.31 -4.44
C ASP A 5 30.08 2.74 -4.22
N ASN A 6 30.74 3.76 -4.77
CA ASN A 6 30.36 5.16 -4.61
C ASN A 6 29.06 5.55 -5.33
N ASN A 7 28.51 4.70 -6.20
CA ASN A 7 27.20 4.91 -6.84
C ASN A 7 26.02 4.41 -6.00
N LEU A 8 26.28 3.82 -4.83
CA LEU A 8 25.27 3.43 -3.85
C LEU A 8 25.46 4.17 -2.52
N THR A 9 24.34 4.59 -1.92
CA THR A 9 24.31 5.16 -0.57
C THR A 9 23.24 4.53 0.29
N TYR A 10 23.45 4.59 1.62
CA TYR A 10 22.48 4.22 2.63
C TYR A 10 21.97 5.51 3.30
N LEU A 11 20.67 5.62 3.49
CA LEU A 11 20.01 6.74 4.14
C LEU A 11 19.16 6.23 5.30
N THR A 12 19.07 7.04 6.35
CA THR A 12 18.00 6.93 7.35
C THR A 12 16.77 7.69 6.90
N ASN A 13 15.62 7.45 7.56
CA ASN A 13 14.39 8.21 7.33
C ASN A 13 14.59 9.73 7.47
N ASP A 14 15.41 10.16 8.44
CA ASP A 14 15.70 11.58 8.67
C ASP A 14 16.53 12.19 7.53
N ASN A 15 17.54 11.46 7.04
CA ASN A 15 18.35 11.93 5.92
C ASN A 15 17.52 12.06 4.65
N PHE A 16 16.60 11.13 4.38
CA PHE A 16 15.72 11.24 3.23
C PHE A 16 14.69 12.37 3.37
N SER A 17 14.21 12.62 4.60
CA SER A 17 13.27 13.70 4.89
C SER A 17 13.87 15.10 4.77
N SER A 18 15.20 15.21 4.81
CA SER A 18 15.92 16.46 4.63
C SER A 18 15.69 17.09 3.24
N GLN A 19 15.70 18.42 3.20
CA GLN A 19 15.75 19.20 1.96
C GLN A 19 17.13 19.08 1.27
N PHE A 20 18.20 18.91 2.06
CA PHE A 20 19.55 18.72 1.54
C PHE A 20 19.70 17.28 1.06
N ASN A 21 20.04 17.13 -0.22
CA ASN A 21 20.09 15.84 -0.91
C ASN A 21 21.38 15.64 -1.72
N ALA A 22 22.34 16.56 -1.63
CA ALA A 22 23.55 16.53 -2.45
C ALA A 22 24.44 15.30 -2.21
N ASP A 23 24.29 14.62 -1.08
CA ASP A 23 24.97 13.38 -0.70
C ASP A 23 24.45 12.15 -1.46
N TRP A 24 23.20 12.19 -1.94
CA TRP A 24 22.55 11.06 -2.61
C TRP A 24 21.96 11.35 -3.99
N ALA A 25 21.77 12.62 -4.36
CA ALA A 25 21.13 13.02 -5.61
C ALA A 25 21.87 12.55 -6.88
N ASN A 26 23.18 12.27 -6.78
CA ASN A 26 24.01 11.78 -7.88
C ASN A 26 24.28 10.26 -7.83
N LYS A 27 23.54 9.52 -6.99
CA LYS A 27 23.70 8.06 -6.83
C LYS A 27 22.76 7.31 -7.74
N LEU A 28 23.18 6.13 -8.18
CA LEU A 28 22.34 5.21 -8.94
C LEU A 28 21.40 4.42 -8.02
N LEU A 29 21.88 4.04 -6.83
CA LEU A 29 21.08 3.31 -5.84
C LEU A 29 21.05 4.05 -4.51
N ILE A 30 19.84 4.33 -4.05
CA ILE A 30 19.55 4.92 -2.74
C ILE A 30 18.83 3.86 -1.91
N CYS A 31 19.54 3.33 -0.91
CA CYS A 31 18.98 2.35 0.03
C CYS A 31 18.51 3.08 1.28
N ILE A 32 17.23 2.95 1.65
CA ILE A 32 16.71 3.52 2.89
C ILE A 32 16.44 2.35 3.83
N ASP A 33 17.12 2.35 4.97
CA ASP A 33 16.99 1.29 5.96
C ASP A 33 15.97 1.66 7.05
N GLU A 34 15.38 0.64 7.67
CA GLU A 34 14.35 0.78 8.72
C GLU A 34 13.23 1.76 8.36
N VAL A 35 12.70 1.66 7.14
CA VAL A 35 11.68 2.58 6.64
C VAL A 35 10.42 2.52 7.50
N LEU A 36 9.95 3.70 7.92
CA LEU A 36 8.66 3.91 8.58
C LEU A 36 8.13 5.30 8.20
N PHE A 37 7.58 5.41 6.99
CA PHE A 37 7.03 6.66 6.48
C PHE A 37 5.61 6.88 6.98
N ASN A 38 5.50 7.56 8.12
CA ASN A 38 4.23 8.03 8.65
C ASN A 38 3.63 9.22 7.87
N LYS A 39 4.42 9.83 6.96
CA LYS A 39 4.05 11.00 6.18
C LYS A 39 3.87 10.62 4.70
N GLU A 40 2.68 10.87 4.16
CA GLU A 40 2.34 10.62 2.75
C GLU A 40 3.25 11.43 1.80
N GLU A 41 3.73 12.60 2.22
CA GLU A 41 4.68 13.43 1.47
C GLU A 41 5.96 12.67 1.07
N LEU A 42 6.48 11.79 1.94
CA LEU A 42 7.70 11.02 1.64
C LEU A 42 7.43 9.95 0.59
N THR A 43 6.27 9.29 0.64
CA THR A 43 5.83 8.37 -0.41
C THR A 43 5.72 9.10 -1.75
N GLU A 44 5.05 10.26 -1.78
CA GLU A 44 4.90 11.06 -3.00
C GLU A 44 6.25 11.52 -3.55
N ARG A 45 7.19 11.90 -2.67
CA ARG A 45 8.56 12.23 -3.06
C ARG A 45 9.26 11.05 -3.73
N ILE A 46 9.10 9.83 -3.23
CA ILE A 46 9.66 8.62 -3.86
C ILE A 46 9.00 8.36 -5.22
N LYS A 47 7.67 8.46 -5.31
CA LYS A 47 6.93 8.29 -6.57
C LYS A 47 7.43 9.29 -7.62
N TYR A 48 7.61 10.55 -7.26
CA TYR A 48 8.19 11.58 -8.13
C TYR A 48 9.62 11.23 -8.55
N LEU A 49 10.52 11.00 -7.59
CA LEU A 49 11.93 10.74 -7.87
C LEU A 49 12.16 9.46 -8.68
N SER A 50 11.29 8.44 -8.54
CA SER A 50 11.41 7.20 -9.30
C SER A 50 11.17 7.35 -10.81
N THR A 51 10.53 8.46 -11.22
CA THR A 51 10.10 8.68 -12.62
C THR A 51 10.64 9.96 -13.26
N THR A 52 11.21 10.88 -12.48
CA THR A 52 11.78 12.14 -12.98
C THR A 52 13.17 11.90 -13.58
N ASP A 53 13.49 12.63 -14.65
CA ASP A 53 14.82 12.63 -15.26
C ASP A 53 15.73 13.72 -14.66
N TYR A 54 15.14 14.71 -14.00
CA TYR A 54 15.86 15.84 -13.39
C TYR A 54 15.39 16.07 -11.95
N ASN A 55 16.32 16.49 -11.09
CA ASN A 55 16.03 16.86 -9.71
C ASN A 55 16.87 18.07 -9.29
N LYS A 56 16.33 18.90 -8.40
CA LYS A 56 17.08 20.00 -7.79
C LYS A 56 17.97 19.44 -6.69
N MET A 57 19.28 19.57 -6.90
CA MET A 57 20.29 19.23 -5.91
C MET A 57 20.53 20.41 -4.98
N GLU A 58 20.35 20.18 -3.68
CA GLU A 58 20.49 21.18 -2.63
C GLU A 58 21.59 20.77 -1.64
N ALA A 59 22.52 21.68 -1.40
CA ALA A 59 23.58 21.52 -0.41
C ALA A 59 23.60 22.72 0.54
N LYS A 60 24.00 22.49 1.80
CA LYS A 60 24.07 23.55 2.80
C LYS A 60 25.07 24.64 2.36
N GLY A 61 24.60 25.89 2.31
CA GLY A 61 25.42 27.04 1.94
C GLY A 61 25.83 27.09 0.46
N LYS A 62 25.11 26.39 -0.42
CA LYS A 62 25.30 26.45 -1.88
C LYS A 62 23.97 26.68 -2.59
N ASP A 63 24.04 27.31 -3.76
CA ASP A 63 22.88 27.52 -4.61
C ASP A 63 22.31 26.19 -5.12
N LYS A 64 20.98 26.17 -5.28
CA LYS A 64 20.27 25.03 -5.83
C LYS A 64 20.60 24.91 -7.30
N ARG A 65 20.96 23.70 -7.74
CA ARG A 65 21.22 23.40 -9.15
C ARG A 65 20.37 22.24 -9.64
N GLU A 66 19.89 22.32 -10.86
CA GLU A 66 19.22 21.21 -11.51
C GLU A 66 20.28 20.23 -12.03
N VAL A 67 20.07 18.94 -11.76
CA VAL A 67 20.94 17.86 -12.22
C VAL A 67 20.08 16.72 -12.74
N GLU A 68 20.64 15.94 -13.65
CA GLU A 68 20.03 14.68 -14.07
C GLU A 68 19.94 13.71 -12.87
N PHE A 69 18.81 13.02 -12.76
CA PHE A 69 18.52 12.10 -11.68
C PHE A 69 18.26 10.70 -12.22
N PHE A 70 19.11 9.75 -11.83
CA PHE A 70 19.03 8.35 -12.25
C PHE A 70 18.78 7.39 -11.09
N GLY A 71 18.48 7.94 -9.91
CA GLY A 71 18.37 7.17 -8.67
C GLY A 71 17.24 6.14 -8.71
N LYS A 72 17.55 4.94 -8.22
CA LYS A 72 16.58 3.89 -7.91
C LYS A 72 16.59 3.62 -6.41
N PHE A 73 15.41 3.37 -5.86
CA PHE A 73 15.21 3.23 -4.41
C PHE A 73 15.10 1.77 -4.03
N ILE A 74 15.79 1.39 -2.95
CA ILE A 74 15.59 0.13 -2.23
C ILE A 74 15.17 0.50 -0.82
N LEU A 75 14.00 0.03 -0.40
CA LEU A 75 13.44 0.30 0.92
C LEU A 75 13.46 -1.00 1.72
N CYS A 76 14.10 -0.98 2.89
CA CYS A 76 14.10 -2.10 3.82
C CYS A 76 13.28 -1.71 5.06
N SER A 77 12.43 -2.61 5.54
CA SER A 77 11.71 -2.43 6.80
C SER A 77 11.49 -3.77 7.47
N ASN A 78 11.53 -3.77 8.80
CA ASN A 78 11.14 -4.90 9.63
C ASN A 78 9.63 -4.89 9.95
N ASN A 79 8.93 -3.80 9.62
CA ASN A 79 7.47 -3.71 9.75
C ASN A 79 6.84 -4.21 8.45
N GLU A 80 6.00 -5.24 8.53
CA GLU A 80 5.38 -5.85 7.34
C GLU A 80 4.07 -5.14 6.93
N ASP A 81 3.42 -4.47 7.88
CA ASP A 81 2.02 -4.06 7.73
C ASP A 81 1.86 -2.57 7.43
N ASN A 82 2.76 -1.73 7.92
CA ASN A 82 2.55 -0.28 7.83
C ASN A 82 3.88 0.49 7.89
N PHE A 83 4.76 0.26 6.92
CA PHE A 83 5.97 1.06 6.76
C PHE A 83 5.85 2.17 5.71
N ILE A 84 4.86 2.06 4.82
CA ILE A 84 4.62 3.03 3.76
C ILE A 84 3.15 2.99 3.34
N LYS A 85 2.55 4.16 3.17
CA LYS A 85 1.20 4.29 2.60
C LYS A 85 1.24 4.16 1.09
N ILE A 86 0.58 3.14 0.55
CA ILE A 86 0.50 2.84 -0.88
C ILE A 86 -0.95 2.71 -1.30
N ASP A 87 -1.32 3.42 -2.37
CA ASP A 87 -2.66 3.42 -2.95
C ASP A 87 -2.95 2.14 -3.74
N SER A 88 -4.24 1.83 -3.89
CA SER A 88 -4.73 0.59 -4.52
C SER A 88 -4.26 0.34 -5.97
N ASP A 89 -3.96 1.43 -6.66
CA ASP A 89 -3.63 1.55 -8.08
C ASP A 89 -2.17 1.97 -8.33
N GLU A 90 -1.35 2.00 -7.27
CA GLU A 90 0.05 2.36 -7.39
C GLU A 90 0.86 1.23 -8.08
N THR A 91 1.74 1.63 -8.99
CA THR A 91 2.51 0.71 -9.86
C THR A 91 4.03 0.86 -9.75
N ARG A 92 4.50 1.75 -8.86
CA ARG A 92 5.93 2.03 -8.67
C ARG A 92 6.60 1.23 -7.57
N PHE A 93 5.84 0.52 -6.75
CA PHE A 93 6.36 -0.29 -5.66
C PHE A 93 6.32 -1.78 -6.01
N TRP A 94 7.45 -2.44 -5.78
CA TRP A 94 7.56 -3.89 -5.83
C TRP A 94 8.00 -4.37 -4.46
N VAL A 95 7.07 -4.99 -3.72
CA VAL A 95 7.28 -5.34 -2.31
C VAL A 95 7.47 -6.84 -2.20
N HIS A 96 8.55 -7.27 -1.56
CA HIS A 96 8.83 -8.67 -1.29
C HIS A 96 9.14 -8.90 0.19
N LYS A 97 8.49 -9.91 0.77
CA LYS A 97 8.89 -10.48 2.04
C LYS A 97 10.07 -11.42 1.79
N ILE A 98 11.21 -11.12 2.40
CA ILE A 98 12.41 -11.94 2.27
C ILE A 98 12.41 -12.97 3.41
N PRO A 99 12.51 -14.27 3.12
CA PRO A 99 12.55 -15.28 4.17
C PRO A 99 13.82 -15.14 5.00
N GLY A 100 13.68 -15.38 6.31
CA GLY A 100 14.83 -15.46 7.21
C GLY A 100 15.73 -16.66 6.89
N LEU A 101 17.01 -16.53 7.21
CA LEU A 101 17.95 -17.65 7.10
C LEU A 101 17.62 -18.70 8.18
N LYS A 102 17.55 -19.98 7.78
CA LYS A 102 17.28 -21.10 8.71
C LYS A 102 18.48 -21.43 9.60
N THR A 103 19.68 -21.20 9.09
CA THR A 103 20.94 -21.51 9.75
C THR A 103 21.83 -20.28 9.72
N GLU A 104 22.41 -19.95 10.86
CA GLU A 104 23.36 -18.85 10.97
C GLU A 104 24.72 -19.28 10.38
N GLU A 105 25.31 -18.43 9.54
CA GLU A 105 26.64 -18.63 8.96
C GLU A 105 27.47 -17.37 9.21
N THR A 106 28.52 -17.51 10.02
CA THR A 106 29.33 -16.36 10.48
C THR A 106 30.07 -15.67 9.33
N GLN A 107 30.39 -16.39 8.25
CA GLN A 107 31.10 -15.88 7.08
C GLN A 107 30.17 -15.54 5.90
N PHE A 108 28.86 -15.41 6.13
CA PHE A 108 27.87 -15.25 5.07
C PHE A 108 28.17 -14.08 4.13
N LEU A 109 28.54 -12.92 4.68
CA LEU A 109 28.86 -11.73 3.88
C LEU A 109 30.08 -11.95 2.97
N GLU A 110 31.12 -12.64 3.46
CA GLU A 110 32.32 -12.89 2.65
C GLU A 110 32.05 -13.90 1.54
N ARG A 111 31.22 -14.92 1.79
CA ARG A 111 30.76 -15.82 0.74
C ARG A 111 29.94 -15.09 -0.32
N LEU A 112 29.02 -14.20 0.08
CA LEU A 112 28.25 -13.38 -0.87
C LEU A 112 29.17 -12.48 -1.72
N LYS A 113 30.23 -11.92 -1.13
CA LYS A 113 31.22 -11.14 -1.89
C LYS A 113 32.00 -12.01 -2.89
N ALA A 114 32.37 -13.23 -2.50
CA ALA A 114 33.08 -14.16 -3.38
C ALA A 114 32.24 -14.57 -4.60
N GLU A 115 30.91 -14.58 -4.48
CA GLU A 115 29.97 -14.87 -5.57
C GLU A 115 29.73 -13.71 -6.54
N ILE A 116 30.16 -12.47 -6.19
CA ILE A 116 29.90 -11.27 -7.02
C ILE A 116 30.33 -11.46 -8.49
N PRO A 117 31.53 -11.98 -8.82
CA PRO A 117 31.94 -12.15 -10.20
C PRO A 117 30.99 -13.05 -11.00
N ALA A 118 30.58 -14.19 -10.42
CA ALA A 118 29.65 -15.12 -11.03
C ALA A 118 28.25 -14.49 -11.19
N PHE A 119 27.78 -13.77 -10.17
CA PHE A 119 26.52 -13.04 -10.21
C PHE A 119 26.50 -11.97 -11.32
N LEU A 120 27.57 -11.16 -11.44
CA LEU A 120 27.67 -10.15 -12.50
C LEU A 120 27.74 -10.78 -13.89
N PHE A 121 28.48 -11.86 -14.04
CA PHE A 121 28.52 -12.63 -15.29
C PHE A 121 27.11 -13.12 -15.67
N TYR A 122 26.38 -13.71 -14.72
CA TYR A 122 25.00 -14.13 -14.95
C TYR A 122 24.09 -12.95 -15.34
N LEU A 123 24.17 -11.81 -14.64
CA LEU A 123 23.34 -10.65 -14.94
C LEU A 123 23.56 -10.10 -16.36
N GLN A 124 24.78 -10.14 -16.88
CA GLN A 124 25.14 -9.67 -18.22
C GLN A 124 24.68 -10.59 -19.34
N HIS A 125 24.63 -11.91 -19.10
CA HIS A 125 24.36 -12.91 -20.13
C HIS A 125 22.96 -13.52 -20.04
N ARG A 126 22.20 -13.26 -18.97
CA ARG A 126 20.84 -13.79 -18.83
C ARG A 126 19.91 -13.17 -19.86
N LYS A 127 18.98 -13.98 -20.38
CA LYS A 127 17.82 -13.49 -21.11
C LYS A 127 16.78 -12.97 -20.12
N LEU A 128 16.33 -11.73 -20.31
CA LEU A 128 15.25 -11.18 -19.50
C LEU A 128 13.95 -11.96 -19.77
N LYS A 129 13.23 -12.33 -18.71
CA LYS A 129 11.97 -13.09 -18.81
C LYS A 129 10.80 -12.20 -19.25
N THR A 130 10.89 -10.91 -18.99
CA THR A 130 9.85 -9.92 -19.27
C THR A 130 10.35 -8.88 -20.26
N ASP A 131 9.43 -8.39 -21.08
CA ASP A 131 9.68 -7.31 -22.03
C ASP A 131 9.22 -5.97 -21.45
N HIS A 132 9.89 -4.90 -21.87
CA HIS A 132 9.52 -3.53 -21.51
C HIS A 132 8.23 -3.10 -22.23
N LYS A 133 7.09 -3.19 -21.52
CA LYS A 133 5.77 -2.93 -22.11
C LYS A 133 5.18 -1.56 -21.82
N THR A 134 5.56 -0.92 -20.72
CA THR A 134 5.01 0.38 -20.31
C THR A 134 6.15 1.35 -19.98
N ARG A 135 5.85 2.60 -19.56
CA ARG A 135 6.87 3.49 -18.98
C ARG A 135 7.59 2.85 -17.79
N MET A 136 6.90 1.96 -17.07
CA MET A 136 7.46 1.07 -16.08
C MET A 136 7.81 -0.27 -16.76
N TRP A 137 8.92 -0.90 -16.37
CA TRP A 137 9.33 -2.18 -16.97
C TRP A 137 8.26 -3.28 -16.81
N PHE A 138 7.60 -3.32 -15.66
CA PHE A 138 6.63 -4.34 -15.28
C PHE A 138 5.19 -3.82 -15.35
N THR A 139 4.24 -4.71 -15.64
CA THR A 139 2.80 -4.42 -15.54
C THR A 139 2.32 -4.46 -14.08
N PRO A 140 1.17 -3.83 -13.74
CA PRO A 140 0.63 -3.86 -12.38
C PRO A 140 0.46 -5.28 -11.82
N GLU A 141 0.04 -6.22 -12.69
CA GLU A 141 -0.17 -7.62 -12.31
C GLU A 141 1.15 -8.33 -11.99
N GLN A 142 2.24 -7.97 -12.68
CA GLN A 142 3.56 -8.60 -12.47
C GLN A 142 4.21 -8.22 -11.15
N ILE A 143 3.90 -7.03 -10.62
CA ILE A 143 4.43 -6.54 -9.34
C ILE A 143 3.46 -6.76 -8.17
N ARG A 144 2.25 -7.28 -8.45
CA ARG A 144 1.21 -7.56 -7.46
C ARG A 144 1.59 -8.77 -6.61
N THR A 145 2.32 -8.54 -5.52
CA THR A 145 2.73 -9.59 -4.57
C THR A 145 1.77 -9.65 -3.36
N ASN A 146 1.80 -10.76 -2.62
CA ASN A 146 1.05 -10.90 -1.37
C ASN A 146 1.45 -9.81 -0.35
N ALA A 147 2.75 -9.53 -0.23
CA ALA A 147 3.24 -8.49 0.66
C ALA A 147 2.73 -7.08 0.28
N LEU A 148 2.69 -6.78 -1.03
CA LEU A 148 2.12 -5.52 -1.51
C LEU A 148 0.61 -5.43 -1.20
N ASN A 149 -0.14 -6.52 -1.45
CA ASN A 149 -1.57 -6.58 -1.12
C ASN A 149 -1.82 -6.36 0.38
N ASN A 150 -1.01 -6.97 1.25
CA ASN A 150 -1.13 -6.81 2.70
C ASN A 150 -0.91 -5.35 3.13
N LEU A 151 0.13 -4.69 2.61
CA LEU A 151 0.36 -3.26 2.88
C LEU A 151 -0.83 -2.39 2.44
N MET A 152 -1.36 -2.63 1.24
CA MET A 152 -2.49 -1.86 0.70
C MET A 152 -3.77 -2.08 1.52
N ARG A 153 -3.97 -3.28 2.07
CA ARG A 153 -5.07 -3.59 2.99
C ARG A 153 -4.88 -2.93 4.36
N ASN A 154 -3.66 -2.95 4.88
CA ASN A 154 -3.34 -2.41 6.20
C ASN A 154 -3.29 -0.88 6.26
N ASN A 155 -3.00 -0.23 5.13
CA ASN A 155 -3.11 1.23 4.98
C ASN A 155 -4.55 1.76 5.04
N ARG A 156 -5.57 0.89 4.99
CA ARG A 156 -6.97 1.34 5.01
C ARG A 156 -7.38 1.90 6.35
N ASN A 157 -8.29 2.86 6.29
CA ASN A 157 -8.76 3.57 7.47
C ASN A 157 -9.45 2.61 8.45
N ARG A 158 -9.21 2.77 9.76
CA ARG A 158 -9.87 2.02 10.82
C ARG A 158 -11.40 2.10 10.72
N VAL A 159 -11.94 3.24 10.28
CA VAL A 159 -13.37 3.43 10.03
C VAL A 159 -13.88 2.49 8.94
N GLU A 160 -13.11 2.27 7.87
CA GLU A 160 -13.49 1.35 6.80
C GLU A 160 -13.47 -0.10 7.27
N LYS A 161 -12.43 -0.50 8.02
CA LYS A 161 -12.32 -1.86 8.56
C LYS A 161 -13.49 -2.17 9.50
N GLU A 162 -13.82 -1.25 10.40
CA GLU A 162 -14.97 -1.40 11.30
C GLU A 162 -16.29 -1.45 10.53
N LEU A 163 -16.48 -0.56 9.55
CA LEU A 163 -17.67 -0.54 8.72
C LEU A 163 -17.86 -1.85 7.96
N ALA A 164 -16.81 -2.34 7.30
CA ALA A 164 -16.85 -3.60 6.57
C ALA A 164 -17.20 -4.78 7.48
N SER A 165 -16.58 -4.86 8.67
CA SER A 165 -16.86 -5.89 9.67
C SER A 165 -18.33 -5.89 10.12
N VAL A 166 -18.87 -4.72 10.46
CA VAL A 166 -20.27 -4.62 10.90
C VAL A 166 -21.24 -4.99 9.77
N LEU A 167 -20.95 -4.60 8.52
CA LEU A 167 -21.78 -4.95 7.38
C LEU A 167 -21.72 -6.44 7.03
N LEU A 168 -20.54 -7.06 7.09
CA LEU A 168 -20.39 -8.51 6.88
C LEU A 168 -21.16 -9.31 7.93
N SER A 169 -21.03 -8.95 9.21
CA SER A 169 -21.78 -9.57 10.30
C SER A 169 -23.30 -9.44 10.10
N ALA A 170 -23.75 -8.28 9.60
CA ALA A 170 -25.15 -8.05 9.26
C ALA A 170 -25.61 -8.96 8.11
N MET A 171 -24.83 -9.03 7.03
CA MET A 171 -25.11 -9.87 5.86
C MET A 171 -25.19 -11.35 6.24
N GLU A 172 -24.33 -11.83 7.14
CA GLU A 172 -24.36 -13.20 7.65
C GLU A 172 -25.58 -13.46 8.54
N THR A 173 -25.88 -12.54 9.46
CA THR A 173 -27.01 -12.70 10.40
C THR A 173 -28.37 -12.76 9.69
N PHE A 174 -28.50 -12.00 8.59
CA PHE A 174 -29.75 -11.86 7.85
C PHE A 174 -29.77 -12.59 6.49
N ASP A 175 -28.73 -13.37 6.18
CA ASP A 175 -28.57 -14.11 4.92
C ASP A 175 -28.76 -13.20 3.68
N MET A 176 -28.05 -12.06 3.68
CA MET A 176 -28.13 -11.03 2.63
C MET A 176 -26.88 -11.04 1.76
N GLU A 177 -27.05 -10.96 0.44
CA GLU A 177 -25.94 -10.80 -0.52
C GLU A 177 -25.56 -9.33 -0.79
N GLU A 178 -26.44 -8.40 -0.42
CA GLU A 178 -26.19 -6.97 -0.56
C GLU A 178 -26.83 -6.17 0.58
N VAL A 179 -26.23 -5.03 0.92
CA VAL A 179 -26.79 -4.07 1.89
C VAL A 179 -26.93 -2.72 1.22
N HIS A 180 -28.00 -2.01 1.59
CA HIS A 180 -28.29 -0.66 1.15
C HIS A 180 -28.16 0.31 2.31
N LEU A 181 -27.36 1.36 2.13
CA LEU A 181 -27.15 2.34 3.18
C LEU A 181 -26.91 3.75 2.65
N CYS A 182 -27.34 4.74 3.42
CA CYS A 182 -26.94 6.12 3.28
C CYS A 182 -25.83 6.45 4.30
N PRO A 183 -25.04 7.51 4.08
CA PRO A 183 -23.99 7.91 5.03
C PRO A 183 -24.51 8.16 6.46
N MET A 184 -25.78 8.58 6.60
CA MET A 184 -26.40 8.78 7.91
C MET A 184 -26.66 7.46 8.64
N ASP A 185 -27.04 6.40 7.92
CA ASP A 185 -27.27 5.09 8.53
C ASP A 185 -25.95 4.51 9.02
N VAL A 186 -24.89 4.64 8.21
CA VAL A 186 -23.52 4.26 8.58
C VAL A 186 -23.06 4.97 9.85
N LEU A 187 -23.31 6.28 9.95
CA LEU A 187 -22.96 7.05 11.14
C LEU A 187 -23.69 6.51 12.39
N GLN A 188 -24.99 6.20 12.26
CA GLN A 188 -25.77 5.64 13.36
C GLN A 188 -25.27 4.26 13.79
N ILE A 189 -24.88 3.41 12.82
CA ILE A 189 -24.30 2.09 13.10
C ILE A 189 -22.96 2.25 13.84
N LEU A 190 -22.04 3.05 13.29
CA LEU A 190 -20.69 3.21 13.84
C LEU A 190 -20.65 3.96 15.17
N ASN A 191 -21.61 4.84 15.46
CA ASN A 191 -21.71 5.51 16.77
C ASN A 191 -21.92 4.52 17.93
N ASN A 192 -22.39 3.30 17.66
CA ASN A 192 -22.50 2.24 18.67
C ASN A 192 -21.23 1.39 18.79
N THR A 193 -20.20 1.68 18.00
CA THR A 193 -18.87 1.06 18.07
C THR A 193 -17.89 1.97 18.82
N ARG A 194 -16.64 1.51 19.00
CA ARG A 194 -15.58 2.33 19.60
C ARG A 194 -14.94 3.31 18.61
N VAL A 195 -15.37 3.31 17.35
CA VAL A 195 -14.78 4.12 16.28
C VAL A 195 -15.56 5.41 16.10
N ARG A 196 -14.87 6.55 16.24
CA ARG A 196 -15.45 7.88 15.99
C ARG A 196 -15.24 8.27 14.53
N THR A 197 -16.30 8.80 13.91
CA THR A 197 -16.30 9.27 12.51
C THR A 197 -17.33 10.38 12.32
N ASP A 198 -17.38 10.97 11.14
CA ASP A 198 -18.34 12.00 10.76
C ASP A 198 -18.90 11.77 9.34
N LEU A 199 -19.96 12.50 8.97
CA LEU A 199 -20.60 12.35 7.65
C LEU A 199 -19.68 12.71 6.48
N THR A 200 -18.68 13.58 6.68
CA THR A 200 -17.75 13.98 5.62
C THR A 200 -16.81 12.83 5.30
N GLN A 201 -16.24 12.21 6.32
CA GLN A 201 -15.40 11.04 6.21
C GLN A 201 -16.16 9.85 5.61
N LEU A 202 -17.40 9.60 6.06
CA LEU A 202 -18.21 8.52 5.51
C LEU A 202 -18.58 8.71 4.04
N ARG A 203 -18.88 9.95 3.62
CA ARG A 203 -19.10 10.27 2.20
C ARG A 203 -17.84 10.06 1.38
N GLN A 204 -16.67 10.43 1.92
CA GLN A 204 -15.37 10.21 1.28
C GLN A 204 -15.12 8.71 1.08
N ILE A 205 -15.31 7.91 2.13
CA ILE A 205 -15.16 6.45 2.10
C ILE A 205 -16.05 5.83 1.03
N LEU A 206 -17.36 6.06 1.10
CA LEU A 206 -18.30 5.39 0.19
C LEU A 206 -18.10 5.82 -1.27
N LYS A 207 -17.86 7.11 -1.51
CA LYS A 207 -17.83 7.66 -2.88
C LYS A 207 -16.45 7.60 -3.55
N LYS A 208 -15.38 7.88 -2.81
CA LYS A 208 -14.03 7.98 -3.38
C LYS A 208 -13.19 6.76 -3.11
N ASP A 209 -13.20 6.26 -1.88
CA ASP A 209 -12.30 5.17 -1.47
C ASP A 209 -12.87 3.83 -1.96
N TRP A 210 -14.17 3.60 -1.75
CA TRP A 210 -14.90 2.41 -2.23
C TRP A 210 -15.47 2.58 -3.64
N LYS A 211 -15.38 3.80 -4.20
CA LYS A 211 -15.81 4.15 -5.57
C LYS A 211 -17.26 3.77 -5.90
N LEU A 212 -18.14 3.76 -4.89
CA LEU A 212 -19.55 3.39 -5.07
C LEU A 212 -20.36 4.56 -5.64
N LYS A 213 -21.38 4.22 -6.41
CA LYS A 213 -22.39 5.17 -6.90
C LYS A 213 -23.68 4.98 -6.13
N ASN A 214 -24.24 6.07 -5.63
CA ASN A 214 -25.56 6.05 -5.03
C ASN A 214 -26.65 6.10 -6.10
N GLN A 215 -27.87 5.71 -5.71
CA GLN A 215 -29.04 5.80 -6.58
C GLN A 215 -29.32 7.26 -6.99
N ASP A 216 -29.69 7.47 -8.27
CA ASP A 216 -30.01 8.81 -8.80
C ASP A 216 -31.22 9.45 -8.12
N ASN A 217 -32.22 8.62 -7.81
CA ASN A 217 -33.50 9.02 -7.22
C ASN A 217 -33.68 8.40 -5.83
N SER A 218 -34.43 9.10 -4.97
CA SER A 218 -34.75 8.61 -3.63
C SER A 218 -35.70 7.42 -3.72
N ARG A 219 -35.21 6.23 -3.40
CA ARG A 219 -35.96 4.97 -3.40
C ARG A 219 -36.15 4.45 -1.98
N THR A 220 -37.14 3.59 -1.79
CA THR A 220 -37.31 2.84 -0.55
C THR A 220 -36.29 1.71 -0.49
N TYR A 221 -35.73 1.45 0.69
CA TYR A 221 -34.76 0.39 0.94
C TYR A 221 -34.88 -0.09 2.38
N GLN A 222 -34.30 -1.26 2.67
CA GLN A 222 -34.12 -1.74 4.04
C GLN A 222 -32.82 -1.16 4.58
N LYS A 223 -32.93 -0.27 5.58
CA LYS A 223 -31.77 0.27 6.28
C LYS A 223 -31.49 -0.53 7.54
N MET A 224 -30.23 -0.76 7.82
CA MET A 224 -29.78 -1.42 9.04
C MET A 224 -29.67 -0.39 10.17
N VAL A 225 -30.22 -0.71 11.34
CA VAL A 225 -30.11 0.12 12.53
C VAL A 225 -29.69 -0.73 13.71
N MET A 226 -28.82 -0.18 14.55
CA MET A 226 -28.45 -0.81 15.81
C MET A 226 -29.59 -0.66 16.81
N TRP A 227 -30.08 -1.80 17.31
CA TRP A 227 -31.01 -1.92 18.42
C TRP A 227 -30.31 -2.56 19.63
N GLN A 228 -30.99 -2.59 20.78
CA GLN A 228 -30.41 -3.11 22.04
C GLN A 228 -29.83 -4.53 21.93
N ASN A 229 -30.34 -5.35 21.01
CA ASN A 229 -29.95 -6.76 20.84
C ASN A 229 -29.22 -7.05 19.52
N GLY A 230 -28.74 -6.03 18.80
CA GLY A 230 -28.05 -6.18 17.51
C GLY A 230 -28.64 -5.34 16.39
N LEU A 231 -28.16 -5.58 15.16
CA LEU A 231 -28.69 -4.92 13.97
C LEU A 231 -30.10 -5.41 13.65
N ALA A 232 -30.96 -4.53 13.14
CA ALA A 232 -32.27 -4.89 12.62
C ALA A 232 -32.58 -4.09 11.34
N PRO A 233 -33.19 -4.72 10.32
CA PRO A 233 -33.63 -4.03 9.12
C PRO A 233 -34.94 -3.28 9.36
N ILE A 234 -35.00 -2.00 8.99
CA ILE A 234 -36.24 -1.21 8.98
C ILE A 234 -36.41 -0.49 7.63
N PRO A 235 -37.64 -0.16 7.20
CA PRO A 235 -37.84 0.60 5.98
C PRO A 235 -37.25 2.01 6.10
N GLY A 236 -36.52 2.43 5.06
CA GLY A 236 -35.97 3.76 4.88
C GLY A 236 -36.24 4.28 3.46
N LYS A 237 -36.04 5.59 3.26
CA LYS A 237 -36.12 6.22 1.93
C LYS A 237 -34.94 7.15 1.72
N GLY A 238 -34.25 7.03 0.58
CA GLY A 238 -33.06 7.83 0.30
C GLY A 238 -32.34 7.42 -0.97
N ARG A 239 -31.25 8.13 -1.27
CA ARG A 239 -30.30 7.80 -2.33
C ARG A 239 -29.18 6.97 -1.73
N TYR A 240 -29.47 5.70 -1.50
CA TYR A 240 -28.57 4.76 -0.87
C TYR A 240 -27.45 4.31 -1.82
N TYR A 241 -26.36 3.82 -1.24
CA TYR A 241 -25.33 3.03 -1.91
C TYR A 241 -25.67 1.55 -1.76
N THR A 242 -25.39 0.76 -2.80
CA THR A 242 -25.45 -0.70 -2.75
C THR A 242 -24.04 -1.23 -2.52
N ILE A 243 -23.90 -2.12 -1.55
CA ILE A 243 -22.65 -2.80 -1.23
C ILE A 243 -22.92 -4.30 -1.30
N GLU A 244 -22.24 -4.98 -2.21
CA GLU A 244 -22.31 -6.43 -2.34
C GLU A 244 -21.41 -7.11 -1.31
N LYS A 245 -21.83 -8.28 -0.82
CA LYS A 245 -21.02 -9.12 0.07
C LYS A 245 -19.70 -9.48 -0.58
N SER A 246 -19.74 -9.90 -1.84
CA SER A 246 -18.56 -10.21 -2.67
C SER A 246 -17.53 -9.05 -2.70
N PHE A 247 -17.99 -7.81 -2.77
CA PHE A 247 -17.12 -6.63 -2.72
C PHE A 247 -16.40 -6.56 -1.37
N LEU A 248 -17.12 -6.73 -0.26
CA LEU A 248 -16.54 -6.69 1.08
C LEU A 248 -15.55 -7.83 1.33
N LEU A 249 -15.86 -9.08 0.93
CA LEU A 249 -14.94 -10.22 1.10
C LEU A 249 -13.63 -9.99 0.32
N ASN A 250 -13.74 -9.62 -0.96
CA ASN A 250 -12.56 -9.38 -1.81
C ASN A 250 -11.68 -8.24 -1.29
N HIS A 251 -12.29 -7.24 -0.65
CA HIS A 251 -11.56 -6.08 -0.17
C HIS A 251 -11.06 -6.27 1.26
N PHE A 252 -11.85 -6.84 2.17
CA PHE A 252 -11.63 -6.75 3.62
C PHE A 252 -11.43 -8.09 4.34
N GLU A 253 -11.70 -9.23 3.72
CA GLU A 253 -11.33 -10.51 4.33
C GLU A 253 -9.86 -10.86 4.07
N ASP A 254 -9.23 -11.34 5.14
CA ASP A 254 -7.96 -12.01 5.07
C ASP A 254 -8.18 -13.34 4.35
N PHE A 255 -7.58 -13.52 3.17
CA PHE A 255 -7.36 -14.86 2.67
C PHE A 255 -6.22 -15.47 3.50
N GLU A 256 -6.50 -15.79 4.76
CA GLU A 256 -5.76 -16.84 5.47
C GLU A 256 -6.24 -18.16 4.89
N ASN A 257 -5.72 -18.55 3.71
CA ASN A 257 -5.75 -19.85 3.01
C ASN A 257 -5.00 -19.59 1.68
N ASP A 258 -3.88 -20.15 1.26
CA ASP A 258 -3.19 -21.40 1.54
C ASP A 258 -1.69 -21.21 1.21
N GLU A 259 -0.78 -21.31 2.19
CA GLU A 259 0.61 -21.74 1.94
C GLU A 259 0.81 -23.23 2.27
N THR A 260 -0.29 -23.97 2.46
CA THR A 260 -0.30 -25.43 2.64
C THR A 260 -0.86 -26.16 1.43
N MET A 261 -0.54 -25.73 0.20
CA MET A 261 -0.69 -26.59 -0.99
C MET A 261 0.34 -26.24 -2.09
N GLN A 262 1.63 -26.38 -1.80
CA GLN A 262 2.64 -26.71 -2.81
C GLN A 262 3.69 -27.63 -2.17
N GLU A 263 3.39 -28.93 -2.17
CA GLU A 263 4.43 -29.98 -2.20
C GLU A 263 5.05 -30.06 -3.60
#